data_AF-A0A527ZC89-F1
#
_entry.id   AF-A0A527ZC89-F1
#
_cell.length_a   1.000
_cell.length_b   1.000
_cell.length_c   1.000
_cell.angle_alpha   90.00
_cell.angle_beta   90.00
_cell.angle_gamma   90.00
#
_symmetry.space_group_name_H-M   'P 1'
#
loop_
_entity.id
_entity.type
_entity.pdbx_description
1 polymer ?
#
loop_
_entity_poly.entity_id
_entity_poly.type
_entity_poly.pdbx_seq_one_letter_code
_entity_poly.pdbx_strand_id
1 'polypeptide(L)'
;SGGKQSLLPLIVGTGAPAKAPDFLARIKKYPELAARVKGYIRIGERRWDLKLENGITVKLPEDGEDRAIADLVRMDRENGL
;
A
#
# COMPACT_ATOMS: atom_id res chain seq x y z
N SER A 1 17.65 7.22 23.74
CA SER A 1 16.28 6.82 23.36
C SER A 1 16.14 6.93 21.86
N GLY A 2 16.32 5.83 21.12
CA GLY A 2 16.27 5.83 19.66
C GLY A 2 14.84 6.05 19.18
N GLY A 3 14.61 7.11 18.41
CA GLY A 3 13.30 7.37 17.80
C GLY A 3 12.89 6.18 16.94
N LYS A 4 11.64 5.72 17.11
CA LYS A 4 11.03 4.74 16.21
C LYS A 4 11.17 5.33 14.80
N GLN A 5 12.07 4.78 13.99
CA GLN A 5 12.21 5.18 12.60
C GLN A 5 10.87 4.85 11.94
N SER A 6 10.02 5.85 11.75
CA SER A 6 8.89 5.72 10.84
C SER A 6 9.49 5.36 9.50
N LEU A 7 9.37 4.09 9.10
CA LEU A 7 9.63 3.67 7.73
C LEU A 7 8.66 4.48 6.87
N LEU A 8 9.15 5.58 6.30
CA LEU A 8 8.37 6.40 5.40
C LEU A 8 8.24 5.60 4.11
N PRO A 9 7.02 5.17 3.75
CA PRO A 9 6.84 4.36 2.57
C PRO A 9 7.16 5.18 1.33
N LEU A 10 7.92 4.59 0.42
CA LEU A 10 8.32 5.25 -0.82
C LEU A 10 7.10 5.43 -1.73
N ILE A 11 6.85 6.64 -2.22
CA ILE A 11 5.76 6.93 -3.17
C ILE A 11 6.39 7.19 -4.54
N VAL A 12 6.00 6.43 -5.56
CA VAL A 12 6.60 6.48 -6.91
C VAL A 12 5.51 6.59 -7.97
N GLY A 13 5.80 7.32 -9.06
CA GLY A 13 4.99 7.34 -10.27
C GLY A 13 4.41 8.72 -10.59
N THR A 14 4.10 8.93 -11.87
CA THR A 14 3.45 10.16 -12.34
C THR A 14 2.12 10.36 -11.62
N GLY A 15 1.88 11.59 -11.16
CA GLY A 15 0.68 11.94 -10.40
C GLY A 15 0.58 11.28 -9.01
N ALA A 16 1.55 10.46 -8.58
CA ALA A 16 1.50 9.78 -7.29
C ALA A 16 1.44 10.77 -6.11
N PRO A 17 2.26 11.84 -6.05
CA PRO A 17 2.19 12.80 -4.93
C PRO A 17 0.81 13.45 -4.75
N ALA A 18 0.09 13.71 -5.86
CA ALA A 18 -1.23 14.33 -5.82
C ALA A 18 -2.34 13.40 -5.33
N LYS A 19 -2.23 12.08 -5.57
CA LYS A 19 -3.24 11.08 -5.15
C LYS A 19 -2.87 10.30 -3.90
N ALA A 20 -1.60 10.34 -3.50
CA ALA A 20 -1.11 9.63 -2.34
C ALA A 20 -1.87 9.98 -1.04
N PRO A 21 -2.22 11.25 -0.74
CA PRO A 21 -2.93 11.56 0.50
C PRO A 21 -4.24 10.77 0.66
N ASP A 22 -5.07 10.75 -0.39
CA ASP A 22 -6.35 10.03 -0.38
C ASP A 22 -6.14 8.52 -0.29
N PHE A 23 -5.18 8.00 -1.06
CA PHE A 23 -4.86 6.57 -1.07
C PHE A 23 -4.31 6.10 0.29
N LEU A 24 -3.37 6.85 0.87
CA LEU A 24 -2.81 6.57 2.18
C LEU A 24 -3.87 6.67 3.29
N ALA A 25 -4.84 7.58 3.18
CA ALA A 25 -5.95 7.65 4.12
C ALA A 25 -6.80 6.36 4.10
N ARG A 26 -6.98 5.72 2.93
CA ARG A 26 -7.64 4.41 2.83
C ARG A 26 -6.79 3.30 3.45
N ILE A 27 -5.50 3.24 3.12
CA ILE A 27 -4.58 2.22 3.68
C ILE A 27 -4.42 2.36 5.19
N LYS A 28 -4.48 3.57 5.75
CA LYS A 28 -4.43 3.81 7.21
C LYS A 28 -5.57 3.12 7.98
N LYS A 29 -6.66 2.72 7.32
CA LYS A 29 -7.72 1.90 7.93
C LYS A 29 -7.25 0.46 8.24
N TYR A 30 -6.13 0.05 7.64
CA TYR A 30 -5.54 -1.29 7.76
C TYR A 30 -4.09 -1.17 8.26
N PRO A 31 -3.89 -0.88 9.57
CA PRO A 31 -2.56 -0.59 10.12
C PRO A 31 -1.57 -1.75 9.99
N GLU A 32 -2.06 -3.00 10.03
CA GLU A 32 -1.24 -4.20 9.83
C GLU A 32 -0.64 -4.23 8.42
N LEU A 33 -1.47 -4.06 7.38
CA LEU A 33 -0.98 -3.97 5.99
C LEU A 33 -0.04 -2.77 5.82
N ALA A 34 -0.42 -1.60 6.35
CA ALA A 34 0.38 -0.39 6.22
C ALA A 34 1.80 -0.54 6.79
N ALA A 35 1.97 -1.33 7.86
CA ALA A 35 3.26 -1.60 8.47
C ALA A 35 4.20 -2.46 7.60
N ARG A 36 3.63 -3.26 6.70
CA ARG A 36 4.37 -4.20 5.84
C ARG A 36 4.69 -3.64 4.46
N VAL A 37 4.04 -2.54 4.07
CA VAL A 37 4.26 -1.88 2.79
C VAL A 37 5.51 -1.00 2.85
N LYS A 38 6.51 -1.31 2.02
CA LYS A 38 7.71 -0.48 1.82
C LYS A 38 7.52 0.62 0.78
N GLY A 39 6.55 0.47 -0.12
CA GLY A 39 6.28 1.50 -1.10
C GLY A 39 4.95 1.35 -1.85
N TYR A 40 4.50 2.49 -2.37
CA TYR A 40 3.29 2.69 -3.14
C TYR A 40 3.67 3.21 -4.52
N ILE A 41 3.35 2.45 -5.57
CA ILE A 41 3.73 2.77 -6.94
C ILE A 41 2.47 3.03 -7.75
N ARG A 42 2.29 4.24 -8.26
CA ARG A 42 1.19 4.57 -9.16
C ARG A 42 1.58 4.28 -10.60
N ILE A 43 0.79 3.45 -11.28
CA ILE A 43 1.04 3.03 -12.66
C ILE A 43 0.03 3.68 -13.59
N GLY A 44 0.53 4.36 -14.63
CA GLY A 44 -0.28 4.98 -15.68
C GLY A 44 -1.33 5.96 -15.15
N GLU A 45 -1.07 6.58 -13.99
CA GLU A 45 -2.02 7.45 -13.28
C GLU A 45 -3.38 6.82 -12.93
N ARG A 46 -3.48 5.49 -12.91
CA ARG A 46 -4.76 4.80 -12.74
C ARG A 46 -4.81 3.84 -11.56
N ARG A 47 -3.82 2.96 -11.44
CA ARG A 47 -3.79 1.92 -10.41
C ARG A 47 -2.60 2.08 -9.47
N TRP A 48 -2.70 1.45 -8.31
CA TRP A 48 -1.64 1.37 -7.33
C TRP A 48 -1.08 -0.05 -7.24
N ASP A 49 0.24 -0.15 -7.22
CA ASP A 49 0.96 -1.37 -6.87
C ASP A 49 1.56 -1.16 -5.46
N LEU A 50 1.38 -2.13 -4.56
CA LEU A 50 1.92 -2.15 -3.20
C LEU A 50 3.16 -3.02 -3.17
N LYS A 51 4.30 -2.44 -2.81
CA LYS A 51 5.54 -3.19 -2.59
C LYS A 51 5.64 -3.57 -1.11
N LEU A 52 5.51 -4.85 -0.83
CA LEU A 52 5.61 -5.41 0.52
C LEU A 52 7.07 -5.63 0.92
N GLU A 53 7.30 -5.74 2.23
CA GLU A 53 8.64 -5.88 2.80
C GLU A 53 9.35 -7.19 2.46
N ASN A 54 8.57 -8.24 2.19
CA ASN A 54 8.98 -9.58 1.73
C ASN A 54 9.39 -9.61 0.23
N GLY A 55 9.30 -8.48 -0.47
CA GLY A 55 9.63 -8.37 -1.91
C GLY A 55 8.46 -8.62 -2.86
N ILE A 56 7.29 -9.06 -2.36
CA ILE A 56 6.08 -9.23 -3.17
C ILE A 56 5.54 -7.87 -3.58
N THR A 57 5.06 -7.79 -4.82
CA THR A 57 4.33 -6.62 -5.32
C THR A 57 2.88 -7.00 -5.59
N VAL A 58 1.97 -6.43 -4.82
CA VAL A 58 0.53 -6.61 -5.01
C VAL A 58 0.03 -5.55 -5.97
N LYS A 59 -0.65 -5.95 -7.03
CA LYS A 59 -1.22 -5.04 -8.03
C LYS A 59 -2.69 -4.83 -7.71
N LEU A 60 -3.07 -3.61 -7.34
CA LEU A 60 -4.47 -3.30 -7.14
C LEU A 60 -5.16 -3.12 -8.50
N PRO A 61 -6.46 -3.43 -8.58
CA PRO A 61 -7.25 -3.08 -9.74
C PRO A 61 -7.35 -1.55 -9.88
N GLU A 62 -7.70 -1.11 -11.08
CA GLU A 62 -7.99 0.31 -11.35
C GLU A 62 -9.27 0.75 -10.63
N ASP A 63 -10.28 -0.12 -10.60
CA ASP A 63 -11.56 0.09 -9.93
C ASP A 63 -11.73 -0.84 -8.72
N GLY A 64 -12.47 -0.38 -7.70
CA GLY A 64 -12.78 -1.22 -6.53
C GLY A 64 -11.58 -1.49 -5.61
N GLU A 65 -10.61 -0.57 -5.60
CA GLU A 65 -9.39 -0.64 -4.77
C GLU A 65 -9.69 -0.92 -3.29
N ASP A 66 -10.76 -0.35 -2.72
CA ASP A 66 -11.15 -0.57 -1.32
C ASP A 66 -11.46 -2.04 -1.01
N ARG A 67 -12.18 -2.72 -1.92
CA ARG A 67 -12.49 -4.14 -1.79
C ARG A 67 -11.23 -4.98 -1.94
N ALA A 68 -10.38 -4.65 -2.91
CA ALA A 68 -9.12 -5.36 -3.13
C ALA A 68 -8.16 -5.23 -1.94
N ILE A 69 -8.11 -4.06 -1.28
CA ILE A 69 -7.34 -3.85 -0.06
C ILE A 69 -7.90 -4.71 1.09
N ALA A 70 -9.22 -4.76 1.27
CA ALA A 70 -9.85 -5.59 2.29
C ALA A 70 -9.58 -7.10 2.06
N ASP A 71 -9.68 -7.55 0.81
CA ASP A 71 -9.38 -8.93 0.44
C ASP A 71 -7.90 -9.26 0.65
N LEU A 72 -6.99 -8.33 0.33
CA LEU A 72 -5.56 -8.49 0.60
C LEU A 72 -5.28 -8.66 2.10
N VAL A 73 -5.88 -7.84 2.95
CA VAL A 73 -5.72 -7.95 4.42
C VAL A 73 -6.22 -9.30 4.93
N ARG A 74 -7.34 -9.79 4.38
CA ARG A 74 -7.87 -11.11 4.72
C ARG A 74 -6.90 -12.22 4.29
N MET A 75 -6.41 -12.18 3.06
CA MET A 75 -5.45 -13.16 2.54
C MET A 75 -4.12 -13.14 3.30
N ASP A 76 -3.64 -11.95 3.69
CA ASP A 76 -2.42 -11.76 4.47
C ASP A 76 -2.52 -12.45 5.84
N ARG A 77 -3.66 -12.28 6.51
CA ARG A 77 -3.93 -12.94 7.81
C ARG A 77 -4.07 -14.45 7.69
N GLU A 78 -4.68 -14.94 6.61
CA GLU A 78 -4.92 -16.37 6.39
C GLU A 78 -3.66 -17.12 5.94
N ASN A 79 -2.84 -16.51 5.09
CA ASN A 79 -1.76 -17.19 4.38
C ASN A 79 -0.36 -16.67 4.69
N GLY A 80 -0.23 -15.61 5.48
CA GLY A 80 1.06 -15.05 5.91
C GLY A 80 1.95 -14.63 4.74
N LEU A 81 1.45 -13.72 3.89
CA LEU A 81 2.17 -13.25 2.69
C LEU A 81 3.53 -12.69 3.06
#